data_AF-A0A3D2RN13-F1
#
_entry.id   AF-A0A3D2RN13-F1
#
_cell.length_a   1.000
_cell.length_b   1.000
_cell.length_c   1.000
_cell.angle_alpha   90.00
_cell.angle_beta   90.00
_cell.angle_gamma   90.00
#
_symmetry.space_group_name_H-M   'P 1'
#
loop_
_entity.id
_entity.type
_entity.pdbx_description
1 polymer ?
#
loop_
_entity_poly.entity_id
_entity_poly.type
_entity_poly.pdbx_seq_one_letter_code
_entity_poly.pdbx_strand_id
1 'polypeptide(L)'
;MLYIHSPPIGRALASRIPILLCIYLLLPTPAAGQTSSDVPLSHTVYDLLDRLESRGIFGHTLCGIRPYSRSYISVLLESSMDSGILTKSEAGRITRVATEFGDASVKTRLDGLLDARFYEYSDSVLEVRVNPILRQRLHMIRDNGDEDTVSQTYIGLGVHGSLHDIFAFRVQHFEAREWSNISRTDRSEVWASPIETVQVKGQMVDFRETRFQLSARLPWFSLDVGKEGFDWGPSREANLFLHNAGPSFVYARGILSYKALTFQHLFGAIRTPVDAISLGTTTISNGHRRTIPPSKRFVSHRLELEMTERF
;
A
#
# COMPACT_ATOMS: atom_id res chain seq x y z
N MET A 1 74.71 -28.11 -1.50
CA MET A 1 73.33 -28.30 -2.02
C MET A 1 72.37 -27.77 -0.95
N LEU A 2 71.98 -26.49 -1.04
CA LEU A 2 71.20 -25.79 -0.02
C LEU A 2 69.74 -25.75 -0.48
N TYR A 3 68.84 -26.44 0.23
CA TYR A 3 67.40 -26.40 -0.05
C TYR A 3 66.76 -25.24 0.73
N ILE A 4 66.34 -24.20 0.02
CA ILE A 4 65.57 -23.08 0.60
C ILE A 4 64.09 -23.49 0.58
N HIS A 5 63.53 -23.74 1.77
CA HIS A 5 62.10 -23.95 1.94
C HIS A 5 61.40 -22.59 1.99
N SER A 6 60.67 -22.25 0.92
CA SER A 6 59.81 -21.07 0.89
C SER A 6 58.43 -21.45 1.44
N PRO A 7 57.88 -20.78 2.46
CA PRO A 7 56.54 -21.08 2.95
C PRO A 7 55.48 -20.59 1.95
N PRO A 8 54.33 -21.29 1.79
CA PRO A 8 53.29 -20.91 0.85
C PRO A 8 52.48 -19.74 1.41
N ILE A 9 52.83 -18.52 1.01
CA ILE A 9 52.13 -17.27 1.38
C ILE A 9 50.69 -17.19 0.81
N GLY A 10 50.27 -18.13 -0.05
CA GLY A 10 49.02 -18.03 -0.82
C GLY A 10 47.71 -18.48 -0.16
N ARG A 11 47.71 -19.17 1.00
CA ARG A 11 46.46 -19.76 1.55
C ARG A 11 45.68 -18.87 2.52
N ALA A 12 46.33 -17.90 3.16
CA ALA A 12 45.66 -17.04 4.15
C ALA A 12 44.87 -15.87 3.53
N LEU A 13 45.22 -15.44 2.32
CA LEU A 13 44.47 -14.38 1.61
C LEU A 13 43.18 -14.91 0.97
N ALA A 14 43.20 -16.13 0.40
CA ALA A 14 42.04 -16.70 -0.29
C ALA A 14 40.83 -16.94 0.63
N SER A 15 41.05 -17.26 1.92
CA SER A 15 39.96 -17.47 2.89
C SER A 15 39.34 -16.17 3.43
N ARG A 16 40.05 -15.04 3.30
CA ARG A 16 39.57 -13.72 3.74
C ARG A 16 38.76 -12.99 2.66
N ILE A 17 38.94 -13.35 1.39
CA ILE A 17 38.18 -12.78 0.26
C ILE A 17 36.66 -12.98 0.40
N PRO A 18 36.12 -14.18 0.69
CA PRO A 18 34.67 -14.33 0.85
C PRO A 18 34.12 -13.59 2.08
N ILE A 19 34.92 -13.49 3.16
CA ILE A 19 34.54 -12.75 4.37
C ILE A 19 34.52 -11.24 4.08
N LEU A 20 35.54 -10.72 3.41
CA LEU A 20 35.61 -9.32 2.98
C LEU A 20 34.55 -8.98 1.94
N LEU A 21 34.20 -9.92 1.05
CA LEU A 21 33.09 -9.78 0.10
C LEU A 21 31.75 -9.74 0.82
N CYS A 22 31.51 -10.63 1.81
CA CYS A 22 30.32 -10.59 2.65
C CYS A 22 30.24 -9.30 3.45
N ILE A 23 31.35 -8.84 4.04
CA ILE A 23 31.42 -7.55 4.76
C ILE A 23 31.15 -6.38 3.80
N TYR A 24 31.70 -6.40 2.59
CA TYR A 24 31.49 -5.37 1.58
C TYR A 24 30.04 -5.37 1.03
N LEU A 25 29.41 -6.54 0.91
CA LEU A 25 27.99 -6.68 0.58
C LEU A 25 27.06 -6.27 1.74
N LEU A 26 27.56 -6.33 2.99
CA LEU A 26 26.88 -5.87 4.20
C LEU A 26 27.13 -4.40 4.51
N LEU A 27 28.03 -3.71 3.79
CA LEU A 27 28.23 -2.27 3.96
C LEU A 27 26.94 -1.57 3.53
N PRO A 28 26.24 -0.88 4.46
CA PRO A 28 25.04 -0.16 4.11
C PRO A 28 25.41 0.91 3.09
N THR A 29 24.77 0.86 1.91
CA THR A 29 24.77 2.01 1.02
C THR A 29 24.02 3.12 1.74
N PRO A 30 24.55 4.36 1.80
CA PRO A 30 23.86 5.48 2.41
C PRO A 30 22.76 5.94 1.45
N ALA A 31 21.72 5.13 1.35
CA ALA A 31 20.43 5.50 0.80
C ALA A 31 19.40 5.19 1.89
N ALA A 32 19.56 5.80 3.07
CA ALA A 32 18.45 5.91 4.01
C ALA A 32 17.44 6.86 3.37
N GLY A 33 16.61 6.30 2.47
CA GLY A 33 15.43 7.00 1.98
C GLY A 33 14.52 7.30 3.16
N GLN A 34 13.83 8.43 3.12
CA GLN A 34 12.86 8.82 4.14
C GLN A 34 11.93 7.66 4.46
N THR A 35 11.86 7.30 5.74
CA THR A 35 11.00 6.22 6.19
C THR A 35 9.55 6.68 6.17
N SER A 36 8.85 6.26 5.12
CA SER A 36 7.44 6.56 4.92
C SER A 36 6.58 5.30 4.91
N SER A 37 5.32 5.48 5.32
CA SER A 37 4.29 4.45 5.27
C SER A 37 3.64 4.41 3.88
N ASP A 38 3.04 3.28 3.56
CA ASP A 38 2.38 3.09 2.27
C ASP A 38 1.06 3.84 2.19
N VAL A 39 0.75 4.28 0.97
CA VAL A 39 -0.53 4.88 0.64
C VAL A 39 -1.57 3.76 0.44
N PRO A 40 -2.73 3.81 1.12
CA PRO A 40 -3.78 2.79 0.96
C PRO A 40 -4.29 2.75 -0.48
N LEU A 41 -4.58 1.56 -1.02
CA LEU A 41 -5.10 1.37 -2.40
C LEU A 41 -6.39 2.16 -2.69
N SER A 42 -7.15 2.51 -1.64
CA SER A 42 -8.37 3.32 -1.75
C SER A 42 -8.14 4.82 -1.95
N HIS A 43 -6.88 5.26 -1.98
CA HIS A 43 -6.49 6.66 -2.09
C HIS A 43 -6.58 7.17 -3.53
N THR A 44 -7.07 8.40 -3.73
CA THR A 44 -7.32 8.98 -5.06
C THR A 44 -6.04 9.36 -5.82
N VAL A 45 -4.87 9.20 -5.21
CA VAL A 45 -3.59 9.44 -5.87
C VAL A 45 -3.34 8.42 -6.96
N TYR A 46 -3.81 7.18 -6.82
CA TYR A 46 -3.60 6.16 -7.86
C TYR A 46 -4.29 6.56 -9.17
N ASP A 47 -5.51 7.13 -9.11
CA ASP A 47 -6.17 7.69 -10.29
C ASP A 47 -5.41 8.88 -10.91
N LEU A 48 -4.62 9.61 -10.11
CA LEU A 48 -3.76 10.66 -10.63
C LEU A 48 -2.54 10.05 -11.33
N LEU A 49 -1.84 9.12 -10.67
CA LEU A 49 -0.67 8.44 -11.23
C LEU A 49 -1.00 7.75 -12.56
N ASP A 50 -2.11 7.02 -12.63
CA ASP A 50 -2.54 6.31 -13.85
C ASP A 50 -2.82 7.29 -14.99
N ARG A 51 -3.37 8.46 -14.66
CA ARG A 51 -3.62 9.52 -15.64
C ARG A 51 -2.31 10.16 -16.10
N LEU A 52 -1.35 10.38 -15.21
CA LEU A 52 -0.05 10.97 -15.58
C LEU A 52 0.79 9.99 -16.41
N GLU A 53 0.75 8.71 -16.05
CA GLU A 53 1.41 7.61 -16.77
C GLU A 53 0.82 7.43 -18.17
N SER A 54 -0.50 7.36 -18.31
CA SER A 54 -1.17 7.24 -19.63
C SER A 54 -0.91 8.44 -20.55
N ARG A 55 -0.58 9.60 -19.98
CA ARG A 55 -0.14 10.78 -20.73
C ARG A 55 1.37 10.79 -21.02
N GLY A 56 2.12 9.81 -20.55
CA GLY A 56 3.57 9.71 -20.74
C GLY A 56 4.39 10.71 -19.93
N ILE A 57 3.84 11.28 -18.85
CA ILE A 57 4.52 12.35 -18.09
C ILE A 57 5.77 11.84 -17.36
N PHE A 58 5.75 10.59 -16.87
CA PHE A 58 6.90 10.02 -16.16
C PHE A 58 8.04 9.60 -17.11
N GLY A 59 7.80 9.54 -18.44
CA GLY A 59 8.78 9.04 -19.41
C GLY A 59 9.05 7.52 -19.32
N HIS A 60 8.46 6.82 -18.35
CA HIS A 60 8.55 5.38 -18.16
C HIS A 60 7.23 4.82 -17.60
N THR A 61 7.02 3.52 -17.76
CA THR A 61 5.91 2.80 -17.13
C THR A 61 6.22 2.59 -15.66
N LEU A 62 5.27 2.91 -14.79
CA LEU A 62 5.37 2.61 -13.38
C LEU A 62 5.35 1.09 -13.18
N CYS A 63 6.00 0.58 -12.14
CA CYS A 63 6.10 -0.86 -11.93
C CYS A 63 4.75 -1.58 -11.68
N GLY A 64 3.66 -0.83 -11.46
CA GLY A 64 2.32 -1.38 -11.21
C GLY A 64 2.19 -2.11 -9.87
N ILE A 65 3.17 -1.98 -8.96
CA ILE A 65 3.14 -2.73 -7.70
C ILE A 65 2.70 -1.85 -6.54
N ARG A 66 1.42 -1.97 -6.20
CA ARG A 66 0.77 -1.19 -5.16
C ARG A 66 0.57 -2.04 -3.88
N PRO A 67 0.64 -1.42 -2.69
CA PRO A 67 0.72 0.02 -2.47
C PRO A 67 2.15 0.58 -2.57
N TYR A 68 2.24 1.82 -3.04
CA TYR A 68 3.46 2.63 -3.06
C TYR A 68 3.68 3.36 -1.73
N SER A 69 4.95 3.58 -1.38
CA SER A 69 5.31 4.45 -0.26
C SER A 69 4.99 5.92 -0.57
N ARG A 70 4.68 6.71 0.46
CA ARG A 70 4.46 8.16 0.29
C ARG A 70 5.67 8.88 -0.27
N SER A 71 6.87 8.51 0.18
CA SER A 71 8.12 9.11 -0.32
C SER A 71 8.33 8.81 -1.80
N TYR A 72 8.07 7.59 -2.26
CA TYR A 72 8.15 7.25 -3.69
C TYR A 72 7.17 8.07 -4.52
N ILE A 73 5.91 8.20 -4.08
CA ILE A 73 4.92 9.03 -4.76
C ILE A 73 5.34 10.50 -4.77
N SER A 74 5.87 11.02 -3.67
CA SER A 74 6.28 12.44 -3.58
C SER A 74 7.37 12.76 -4.62
N VAL A 75 8.38 11.90 -4.74
CA VAL A 75 9.44 12.02 -5.76
C VAL A 75 8.87 11.96 -7.18
N LEU A 76 7.92 11.05 -7.45
CA LEU A 76 7.25 10.97 -8.76
C LEU A 76 6.45 12.23 -9.09
N LEU A 77 5.74 12.79 -8.11
CA LEU A 77 4.93 13.97 -8.31
C LEU A 77 5.78 15.24 -8.46
N GLU A 78 6.89 15.35 -7.72
CA GLU A 78 7.85 16.45 -7.85
C GLU A 78 8.46 16.48 -9.24
N SER A 79 9.02 15.35 -9.71
CA SER A 79 9.55 15.23 -11.08
C SER A 79 8.50 15.49 -12.17
N SER A 80 7.22 15.20 -11.90
CA SER A 80 6.12 15.53 -12.83
C SER A 80 5.84 17.03 -12.92
N MET A 81 6.02 17.79 -11.82
CA MET A 81 5.84 19.24 -11.83
C MET A 81 6.86 19.94 -12.70
N ASP A 82 8.10 19.45 -12.71
CA ASP A 82 9.19 20.00 -13.51
C ASP A 82 8.99 19.82 -15.02
N SER A 83 8.14 18.87 -15.43
CA SER A 83 7.86 18.64 -16.86
C SER A 83 7.21 19.85 -17.56
N GLY A 84 6.46 20.69 -16.84
CA GLY A 84 5.79 21.87 -17.39
C GLY A 84 4.55 21.61 -18.28
N ILE A 85 4.12 20.35 -18.47
CA ILE A 85 3.01 19.97 -19.38
C ILE A 85 1.70 19.66 -18.61
N LEU A 86 1.64 20.01 -17.33
CA LEU A 86 0.49 19.74 -16.46
C LEU A 86 -0.68 20.69 -16.74
N THR A 87 -1.89 20.15 -16.75
CA THR A 87 -3.10 20.99 -16.73
C THR A 87 -3.24 21.63 -15.35
N LYS A 88 -3.96 22.76 -15.27
CA LYS A 88 -4.26 23.43 -13.99
C LYS A 88 -4.92 22.49 -12.96
N SER A 89 -5.79 21.59 -13.44
CA SER A 89 -6.45 20.58 -12.60
C SER A 89 -5.47 19.57 -12.02
N GLU A 90 -4.55 19.05 -12.85
CA GLU A 90 -3.55 18.08 -12.38
C GLU A 90 -2.56 18.72 -11.43
N ALA A 91 -2.05 19.92 -11.74
CA ALA A 91 -1.20 20.67 -10.83
C ALA A 91 -1.88 20.87 -9.47
N GLY A 92 -3.16 21.29 -9.47
CA GLY A 92 -3.94 21.42 -8.22
C GLY A 92 -4.12 20.10 -7.46
N ARG A 93 -4.29 18.96 -8.15
CA ARG A 93 -4.35 17.63 -7.52
C ARG A 93 -3.00 17.22 -6.94
N ILE A 94 -1.90 17.44 -7.66
CA ILE A 94 -0.54 17.16 -7.19
C ILE A 94 -0.26 17.97 -5.93
N THR A 95 -0.52 19.28 -5.98
CA THR A 95 -0.36 20.18 -4.84
C THR A 95 -1.16 19.72 -3.62
N ARG A 96 -2.41 19.28 -3.81
CA ARG A 96 -3.23 18.73 -2.72
C ARG A 96 -2.59 17.48 -2.11
N VAL A 97 -2.11 16.55 -2.93
CA VAL A 97 -1.46 15.31 -2.45
C VAL A 97 -0.15 15.63 -1.73
N ALA A 98 0.67 16.53 -2.26
CA ALA A 98 1.90 16.98 -1.63
C ALA A 98 1.62 17.61 -0.25
N THR A 99 0.58 18.44 -0.16
CA THR A 99 0.13 19.04 1.11
C THR A 99 -0.35 17.97 2.10
N GLU A 100 -1.10 16.96 1.62
CA GLU A 100 -1.56 15.84 2.45
C GLU A 100 -0.40 14.99 2.99
N PHE A 101 0.65 14.81 2.19
CA PHE A 101 1.88 14.11 2.59
C PHE A 101 2.84 15.05 3.34
N GLY A 102 2.40 16.29 3.61
CA GLY A 102 3.10 17.37 4.29
C GLY A 102 4.50 17.63 3.75
N ASP A 103 4.60 17.64 2.43
CA ASP A 103 5.77 18.13 1.72
C ASP A 103 5.78 19.66 1.79
N ALA A 104 6.62 20.21 2.67
CA ALA A 104 6.70 21.63 2.96
C ALA A 104 7.23 22.48 1.78
N SER A 105 7.78 21.82 0.74
CA SER A 105 8.26 22.44 -0.48
C SER A 105 7.13 23.01 -1.35
N VAL A 106 5.90 22.47 -1.22
CA VAL A 106 4.72 22.90 -1.99
C VAL A 106 3.85 23.84 -1.15
N LYS A 107 4.38 25.02 -0.81
CA LYS A 107 3.60 26.08 -0.13
C LYS A 107 2.53 26.63 -1.08
N THR A 108 1.27 26.37 -0.76
CA THR A 108 0.13 26.82 -1.56
C THR A 108 -0.62 27.95 -0.86
N ARG A 109 -0.99 28.97 -1.62
CA ARG A 109 -1.72 30.20 -1.22
C ARG A 109 -3.19 29.97 -0.81
N LEU A 110 -3.57 28.74 -0.47
CA LEU A 110 -4.96 28.26 -0.25
C LEU A 110 -5.20 27.92 1.25
N ASP A 111 -4.66 28.73 2.15
CA ASP A 111 -4.66 28.54 3.62
C ASP A 111 -6.03 28.73 4.33
N GLY A 112 -7.15 28.83 3.60
CA GLY A 112 -8.36 29.40 4.18
C GLY A 112 -9.45 28.44 4.65
N LEU A 113 -9.73 27.36 3.91
CA LEU A 113 -11.05 26.71 4.03
C LEU A 113 -11.06 25.19 3.83
N LEU A 114 -9.96 24.60 3.34
CA LEU A 114 -9.86 23.18 3.02
C LEU A 114 -8.45 22.63 3.33
N ASP A 115 -7.77 23.15 4.37
CA ASP A 115 -6.62 22.44 4.90
C ASP A 115 -7.16 21.12 5.49
N ALA A 116 -7.08 20.05 4.70
CA ALA A 116 -7.67 18.75 5.00
C ALA A 116 -6.92 18.02 6.13
N ARG A 117 -5.96 18.68 6.76
CA ARG A 117 -5.21 18.20 7.90
C ARG A 117 -5.98 18.55 9.16
N PHE A 118 -6.47 17.52 9.85
CA PHE A 118 -7.15 17.72 11.13
C PHE A 118 -6.16 18.05 12.25
N TYR A 119 -4.97 17.42 12.21
CA TYR A 119 -3.89 17.68 13.15
C TYR A 119 -2.53 17.23 12.57
N GLU A 120 -1.48 18.00 12.84
CA GLU A 120 -0.10 17.68 12.48
C GLU A 120 0.84 18.01 13.63
N TYR A 121 1.75 17.08 13.92
CA TYR A 121 2.86 17.25 14.85
C TYR A 121 4.13 16.74 14.17
N SER A 122 5.20 17.52 14.23
CA SER A 122 6.49 17.14 13.67
C SER A 122 7.62 17.74 14.50
N ASP A 123 8.54 16.89 14.93
CA ASP A 123 9.84 17.27 15.49
C ASP A 123 10.95 16.39 14.86
N SER A 124 12.18 16.47 15.39
CA SER A 124 13.33 15.71 14.87
C SER A 124 13.25 14.19 15.09
N VAL A 125 12.31 13.72 15.90
CA VAL A 125 12.18 12.34 16.36
C VAL A 125 10.85 11.73 15.93
N LEU A 126 9.76 12.49 15.93
CA LEU A 126 8.41 12.01 15.76
C LEU A 126 7.65 12.91 14.80
N GLU A 127 7.09 12.29 13.77
CA GLU A 127 6.11 12.89 12.90
C GLU A 127 4.78 12.16 13.09
N VAL A 128 3.69 12.90 13.33
CA VAL A 128 2.34 12.37 13.43
C VAL A 128 1.38 13.28 12.70
N ARG A 129 0.56 12.69 11.84
CA ARG A 129 -0.51 13.38 11.13
C ARG A 129 -1.82 12.65 11.31
N VAL A 130 -2.87 13.42 11.53
CA VAL A 130 -4.25 12.95 11.67
C VAL A 130 -5.09 13.62 10.60
N ASN A 131 -5.74 12.81 9.78
CA ASN A 131 -6.58 13.26 8.68
C ASN A 131 -7.98 12.65 8.81
N PRO A 132 -9.04 13.43 8.59
CA PRO A 132 -10.39 12.90 8.52
C PRO A 132 -10.58 12.17 7.20
N ILE A 133 -11.39 11.11 7.23
CA ILE A 133 -11.81 10.39 6.04
C ILE A 133 -13.28 10.69 5.85
N LEU A 134 -13.57 11.53 4.86
CA LEU A 134 -14.93 11.85 4.45
C LEU A 134 -15.02 11.55 2.96
N ARG A 135 -15.93 10.65 2.59
CA ARG A 135 -16.14 10.29 1.18
C ARG A 135 -17.61 10.02 0.95
N GLN A 136 -18.14 10.62 -0.10
CA GLN A 136 -19.45 10.32 -0.64
C GLN A 136 -19.28 9.79 -2.06
N ARG A 137 -19.90 8.66 -2.38
CA ARG A 137 -19.96 8.11 -3.73
C ARG A 137 -21.40 7.84 -4.11
N LEU A 138 -21.77 8.22 -5.32
CA LEU A 138 -23.08 7.98 -5.89
C LEU A 138 -22.90 7.15 -7.15
N HIS A 139 -23.64 6.05 -7.25
CA HIS A 139 -23.71 5.21 -8.43
C HIS A 139 -25.14 5.21 -8.94
N MET A 140 -25.29 5.39 -10.25
CA MET A 140 -26.56 5.26 -10.95
C MET A 140 -26.36 4.18 -11.99
N ILE A 141 -26.98 3.03 -11.79
CA ILE A 141 -26.86 1.87 -12.66
C ILE A 141 -28.23 1.62 -13.26
N ARG A 142 -28.23 1.31 -14.55
CA ARG A 142 -29.44 0.91 -15.27
C ARG A 142 -29.22 -0.50 -15.80
N ASP A 143 -30.04 -1.44 -15.35
CA ASP A 143 -30.01 -2.82 -15.82
C ASP A 143 -31.43 -3.25 -16.22
N ASN A 144 -31.59 -3.70 -17.46
CA ASN A 144 -32.86 -4.18 -18.02
C ASN A 144 -34.12 -3.31 -17.76
N GLY A 145 -33.96 -1.99 -17.62
CA GLY A 145 -35.06 -1.05 -17.41
C GLY A 145 -35.30 -0.67 -15.95
N ASP A 146 -34.70 -1.39 -15.00
CA ASP A 146 -34.65 -1.01 -13.60
C ASP A 146 -33.46 -0.07 -13.34
N GLU A 147 -33.71 0.98 -12.56
CA GLU A 147 -32.71 1.96 -12.17
C GLU A 147 -32.30 1.72 -10.71
N ASP A 148 -31.06 1.32 -10.50
CA ASP A 148 -30.46 1.12 -9.18
C ASP A 148 -29.62 2.35 -8.83
N THR A 149 -30.06 3.06 -7.81
CA THR A 149 -29.34 4.22 -7.26
C THR A 149 -28.72 3.82 -5.94
N VAL A 150 -27.40 3.93 -5.87
CA VAL A 150 -26.60 3.55 -4.70
C VAL A 150 -25.81 4.73 -4.19
N SER A 151 -25.89 4.97 -2.89
CA SER A 151 -25.20 6.04 -2.17
C SER A 151 -24.31 5.44 -1.11
N GLN A 152 -23.01 5.73 -1.16
CA GLN A 152 -22.03 5.24 -0.20
C GLN A 152 -21.42 6.43 0.55
N THR A 153 -21.57 6.44 1.87
CA THR A 153 -21.02 7.44 2.76
C THR A 153 -19.95 6.80 3.63
N TYR A 154 -18.76 7.36 3.68
CA TYR A 154 -17.64 6.92 4.52
C TYR A 154 -17.27 8.03 5.48
N ILE A 155 -17.11 7.67 6.75
CA ILE A 155 -16.66 8.55 7.82
C ILE A 155 -15.58 7.81 8.62
N GLY A 156 -14.44 8.45 8.82
CA GLY A 156 -13.34 7.82 9.52
C GLY A 156 -12.19 8.76 9.86
N LEU A 157 -11.12 8.17 10.37
CA LEU A 157 -9.88 8.84 10.71
C LEU A 157 -8.69 8.00 10.23
N GLY A 158 -7.69 8.69 9.70
CA GLY A 158 -6.39 8.15 9.38
C GLY A 158 -5.33 8.82 10.23
N VAL A 159 -4.47 8.02 10.86
CA VAL A 159 -3.27 8.46 11.56
C VAL A 159 -2.07 7.85 10.86
N HIS A 160 -1.07 8.65 10.55
CA HIS A 160 0.18 8.14 9.99
C HIS A 160 1.35 8.99 10.46
N GLY A 161 2.55 8.44 10.36
CA GLY A 161 3.72 9.09 10.90
C GLY A 161 4.97 8.24 10.85
N SER A 162 6.04 8.77 11.42
CA SER A 162 7.33 8.14 11.54
C SER A 162 7.95 8.42 12.90
N LEU A 163 8.80 7.49 13.35
CA LEU A 163 9.62 7.62 14.54
C LEU A 163 11.08 7.44 14.11
N HIS A 164 11.83 8.54 14.12
CA HIS A 164 13.12 8.71 13.45
C HIS A 164 13.04 8.29 11.97
N ASP A 165 14.19 8.05 11.35
CA ASP A 165 14.26 7.56 9.96
C ASP A 165 14.14 6.02 9.86
N ILE A 166 13.70 5.33 10.93
CA ILE A 166 13.74 3.86 11.01
C ILE A 166 12.34 3.26 11.05
N PHE A 167 11.39 3.89 11.74
CA PHE A 167 10.04 3.34 11.90
C PHE A 167 9.00 4.23 11.24
N ALA A 168 8.09 3.64 10.48
CA ALA A 168 6.89 4.31 10.00
C ALA A 168 5.66 3.55 10.44
N PHE A 169 4.57 4.27 10.69
CA PHE A 169 3.30 3.67 11.04
C PHE A 169 2.16 4.35 10.31
N ARG A 170 1.09 3.59 10.14
CA ARG A 170 -0.19 4.07 9.63
C ARG A 170 -1.31 3.24 10.22
N VAL A 171 -2.36 3.90 10.67
CA VAL A 171 -3.60 3.30 11.15
C VAL A 171 -4.75 4.07 10.52
N GLN A 172 -5.72 3.37 9.98
CA GLN A 172 -6.89 3.94 9.37
C GLN A 172 -8.10 3.16 9.82
N HIS A 173 -9.12 3.87 10.28
CA HIS A 173 -10.42 3.30 10.58
C HIS A 173 -11.51 4.11 9.90
N PHE A 174 -12.48 3.43 9.31
CA PHE A 174 -13.69 4.07 8.83
C PHE A 174 -14.90 3.19 9.09
N GLU A 175 -16.03 3.86 9.29
CA GLU A 175 -17.35 3.29 9.18
C GLU A 175 -17.99 3.84 7.91
N ALA A 176 -18.78 3.01 7.25
CA ALA A 176 -19.43 3.36 6.02
C ALA A 176 -20.82 2.76 5.95
N ARG A 177 -21.69 3.51 5.28
CA ARG A 177 -23.06 3.12 5.01
C ARG A 177 -23.29 3.20 3.51
N GLU A 178 -23.81 2.12 2.96
CA GLU A 178 -24.39 2.09 1.64
C GLU A 178 -25.91 2.11 1.78
N TRP A 179 -26.56 2.98 1.02
CA TRP A 179 -28.01 3.01 0.84
C TRP A 179 -28.32 2.74 -0.63
N SER A 180 -29.33 1.93 -0.91
CA SER A 180 -29.85 1.68 -2.24
C SER A 180 -31.37 1.81 -2.26
N ASN A 181 -31.92 2.24 -3.40
CA ASN A 181 -33.37 2.21 -3.63
C ASN A 181 -33.91 0.76 -3.71
N ILE A 182 -33.06 -0.22 -4.01
CA ILE A 182 -33.37 -1.65 -4.02
C ILE A 182 -32.91 -2.28 -2.70
N SER A 183 -33.76 -3.14 -2.12
CA SER A 183 -33.43 -3.87 -0.90
C SER A 183 -32.39 -4.95 -1.21
N ARG A 184 -31.28 -4.94 -0.46
CA ARG A 184 -30.26 -5.98 -0.48
C ARG A 184 -30.60 -7.05 0.55
N THR A 185 -30.40 -8.30 0.17
CA THR A 185 -30.59 -9.46 1.06
C THR A 185 -29.31 -10.28 1.20
N ASP A 186 -28.42 -10.18 0.21
CA ASP A 186 -27.16 -10.92 0.17
C ASP A 186 -25.96 -9.97 0.06
N ARG A 187 -24.80 -10.43 0.54
CA ARG A 187 -23.53 -9.73 0.44
C ARG A 187 -23.08 -9.53 -1.01
N SER A 188 -23.36 -10.48 -1.88
CA SER A 188 -23.03 -10.42 -3.31
C SER A 188 -23.74 -9.28 -4.05
N GLU A 189 -24.83 -8.76 -3.50
CA GLU A 189 -25.56 -7.63 -4.04
C GLU A 189 -24.99 -6.28 -3.56
N VAL A 190 -24.03 -6.28 -2.64
CA VAL A 190 -23.44 -5.05 -2.08
C VAL A 190 -22.42 -4.48 -3.05
N TRP A 191 -22.55 -3.19 -3.39
CA TRP A 191 -21.66 -2.53 -4.35
C TRP A 191 -20.31 -2.14 -3.74
N ALA A 192 -20.27 -1.89 -2.44
CA ALA A 192 -19.03 -1.62 -1.75
C ALA A 192 -18.12 -2.87 -1.80
N SER A 193 -17.00 -2.73 -2.50
CA SER A 193 -15.98 -3.77 -2.60
C SER A 193 -14.58 -3.14 -2.78
N PRO A 194 -13.51 -3.75 -2.25
CA PRO A 194 -13.53 -4.88 -1.31
C PRO A 194 -13.78 -4.45 0.13
N ILE A 195 -14.59 -5.21 0.89
CA ILE A 195 -14.92 -4.94 2.31
C ILE A 195 -14.90 -6.22 3.14
N GLU A 196 -14.42 -6.17 4.39
CA GLU A 196 -14.23 -7.37 5.21
C GLU A 196 -15.55 -7.93 5.75
N THR A 197 -16.31 -7.09 6.46
CA THR A 197 -17.58 -7.47 7.10
C THR A 197 -18.67 -6.50 6.68
N VAL A 198 -19.86 -7.05 6.41
CA VAL A 198 -21.05 -6.28 6.04
C VAL A 198 -22.21 -6.68 6.92
N GLN A 199 -23.06 -5.71 7.21
CA GLN A 199 -24.35 -5.95 7.82
C GLN A 199 -25.42 -5.40 6.88
N VAL A 200 -26.08 -6.32 6.18
CA VAL A 200 -27.20 -6.01 5.28
C VAL A 200 -28.48 -5.79 6.10
N LYS A 201 -29.18 -4.69 5.82
CA LYS A 201 -30.40 -4.22 6.50
C LYS A 201 -31.41 -3.70 5.48
N GLY A 202 -31.80 -4.56 4.54
CA GLY A 202 -32.69 -4.21 3.45
C GLY A 202 -32.04 -3.17 2.53
N GLN A 203 -32.59 -1.95 2.48
CA GLN A 203 -32.05 -0.85 1.66
C GLN A 203 -30.74 -0.24 2.19
N MET A 204 -30.29 -0.64 3.38
CA MET A 204 -29.06 -0.14 3.97
C MET A 204 -28.06 -1.27 4.19
N VAL A 205 -26.78 -0.98 3.99
CA VAL A 205 -25.67 -1.88 4.30
C VAL A 205 -24.64 -1.11 5.10
N ASP A 206 -24.37 -1.56 6.32
CA ASP A 206 -23.34 -0.97 7.16
C ASP A 206 -22.07 -1.83 7.09
N PHE A 207 -20.91 -1.19 6.96
CA PHE A 207 -19.63 -1.87 7.02
C PHE A 207 -18.57 -0.95 7.62
N ARG A 208 -17.53 -1.57 8.16
CA ARG A 208 -16.41 -0.86 8.75
C ARG A 208 -15.13 -1.62 8.53
N GLU A 209 -14.03 -0.89 8.54
CA GLU A 209 -12.73 -1.50 8.33
C GLU A 209 -11.65 -0.76 9.09
N THR A 210 -10.74 -1.54 9.69
CA THR A 210 -9.49 -1.04 10.24
C THR A 210 -8.34 -1.60 9.43
N ARG A 211 -7.50 -0.71 8.93
CA ARG A 211 -6.28 -1.02 8.20
C ARG A 211 -5.11 -0.40 8.93
N PHE A 212 -3.98 -1.10 8.95
CA PHE A 212 -2.80 -0.57 9.60
C PHE A 212 -1.54 -1.13 8.97
N GLN A 213 -0.44 -0.42 9.19
CA GLN A 213 0.90 -0.80 8.79
C GLN A 213 1.87 -0.32 9.85
N LEU A 214 2.78 -1.18 10.24
CA LEU A 214 3.99 -0.86 10.97
C LEU A 214 5.15 -1.27 10.07
N SER A 215 6.09 -0.35 9.86
CA SER A 215 7.23 -0.52 8.97
C SER A 215 8.50 -0.22 9.74
N ALA A 216 9.50 -1.09 9.58
CA ALA A 216 10.86 -0.87 10.05
C ALA A 216 11.81 -0.92 8.84
N ARG A 217 12.66 0.08 8.69
CA ARG A 217 13.50 0.26 7.50
C ARG A 217 14.97 0.42 7.87
N LEU A 218 15.79 -0.33 7.15
CA LEU A 218 17.24 -0.26 7.05
C LEU A 218 17.58 0.12 5.60
N PRO A 219 18.81 0.58 5.30
CA PRO A 219 19.17 1.02 3.95
C PRO A 219 19.05 -0.07 2.86
N TRP A 220 19.15 -1.34 3.23
CA TRP A 220 19.10 -2.49 2.32
C TRP A 220 17.88 -3.39 2.54
N PHE A 221 17.07 -3.11 3.57
CA PHE A 221 15.95 -3.98 3.95
C PHE A 221 14.83 -3.22 4.62
N SER A 222 13.59 -3.54 4.29
CA SER A 222 12.42 -3.11 5.05
C SER A 222 11.54 -4.29 5.43
N LEU A 223 10.97 -4.22 6.64
CA LEU A 223 9.98 -5.14 7.14
C LEU A 223 8.69 -4.38 7.45
N ASP A 224 7.60 -4.82 6.84
CA ASP A 224 6.26 -4.34 7.12
C ASP A 224 5.42 -5.45 7.74
N VAL A 225 4.62 -5.08 8.74
CA VAL A 225 3.54 -5.92 9.25
C VAL A 225 2.27 -5.08 9.30
N GLY A 226 1.14 -5.65 8.87
CA GLY A 226 -0.06 -4.84 8.73
C GLY A 226 -1.30 -5.60 8.36
N LYS A 227 -2.35 -4.85 8.07
CA LYS A 227 -3.59 -5.30 7.45
C LYS A 227 -3.97 -4.34 6.34
N GLU A 228 -3.90 -4.81 5.10
CA GLU A 228 -4.15 -4.01 3.89
C GLU A 228 -4.46 -4.93 2.70
N GLY A 229 -4.84 -4.35 1.56
CA GLY A 229 -4.87 -5.00 0.25
C GLY A 229 -3.60 -4.75 -0.57
N PHE A 230 -3.36 -5.59 -1.58
CA PHE A 230 -2.24 -5.44 -2.50
C PHE A 230 -2.73 -5.59 -3.93
N ASP A 231 -2.12 -4.87 -4.85
CA ASP A 231 -2.44 -4.91 -6.28
C ASP A 231 -1.13 -4.93 -7.05
N TRP A 232 -0.74 -6.11 -7.54
CA TRP A 232 0.54 -6.35 -8.21
C TRP A 232 0.30 -6.66 -9.67
N GLY A 233 0.49 -5.64 -10.48
CA GLY A 233 0.53 -5.74 -11.93
C GLY A 233 0.23 -4.39 -12.59
N PRO A 234 0.50 -4.29 -13.89
CA PRO A 234 0.39 -3.02 -14.61
C PRO A 234 -1.06 -2.62 -14.93
N SER A 235 -2.03 -3.50 -14.70
CA SER A 235 -3.43 -3.26 -15.06
C SER A 235 -4.13 -2.41 -14.02
N ARG A 236 -4.96 -1.48 -14.50
CA ARG A 236 -5.79 -0.61 -13.65
C ARG A 236 -7.02 -1.34 -13.09
N GLU A 237 -7.56 -2.30 -13.83
CA GLU A 237 -8.86 -2.91 -13.52
C GLU A 237 -8.73 -4.31 -12.92
N ALA A 238 -7.78 -5.11 -13.42
CA ALA A 238 -7.62 -6.49 -12.99
C ALA A 238 -6.18 -6.97 -13.20
N ASN A 239 -5.54 -7.40 -12.12
CA ASN A 239 -4.20 -7.96 -12.14
C ASN A 239 -4.24 -9.49 -12.01
N LEU A 240 -3.46 -10.17 -12.84
CA LEU A 240 -3.44 -11.64 -12.86
C LEU A 240 -2.74 -12.26 -11.65
N PHE A 241 -1.76 -11.54 -11.07
CA PHE A 241 -0.94 -12.09 -10.00
C PHE A 241 -1.53 -11.85 -8.61
N LEU A 242 -1.70 -10.58 -8.23
CA LEU A 242 -2.36 -10.22 -7.00
C LEU A 242 -3.26 -9.02 -7.28
N HIS A 243 -4.56 -9.17 -7.02
CA HIS A 243 -5.52 -8.11 -7.26
C HIS A 243 -6.35 -7.84 -6.01
N ASN A 244 -6.66 -6.57 -5.80
CA ASN A 244 -7.42 -6.09 -4.65
C ASN A 244 -8.95 -6.28 -4.83
N ALA A 245 -9.37 -7.47 -5.27
CA ALA A 245 -10.79 -7.86 -5.28
C ALA A 245 -11.25 -8.43 -3.92
N GLY A 246 -10.32 -8.91 -3.11
CA GLY A 246 -10.59 -9.43 -1.77
C GLY A 246 -10.47 -8.36 -0.67
N PRO A 247 -11.10 -8.56 0.51
CA PRO A 247 -10.95 -7.66 1.65
C PRO A 247 -9.49 -7.57 2.11
N SER A 248 -9.16 -6.52 2.87
CA SER A 248 -7.84 -6.42 3.48
C SER A 248 -7.54 -7.64 4.34
N PHE A 249 -6.27 -8.07 4.31
CA PHE A 249 -5.80 -9.24 5.01
C PHE A 249 -4.56 -8.89 5.83
N VAL A 250 -4.32 -9.66 6.89
CA VAL A 250 -3.12 -9.48 7.71
C VAL A 250 -1.92 -9.99 6.92
N TYR A 251 -0.84 -9.24 6.91
CA TYR A 251 0.35 -9.55 6.14
C TYR A 251 1.64 -9.27 6.90
N ALA A 252 2.71 -9.92 6.43
CA ALA A 252 4.08 -9.55 6.68
C ALA A 252 4.80 -9.44 5.33
N ARG A 253 5.54 -8.35 5.11
CA ARG A 253 6.26 -8.09 3.86
C ARG A 253 7.71 -7.74 4.17
N GLY A 254 8.64 -8.48 3.58
CA GLY A 254 10.06 -8.13 3.56
C GLY A 254 10.45 -7.61 2.19
N ILE A 255 11.20 -6.52 2.12
CA ILE A 255 11.77 -5.98 0.87
C ILE A 255 13.27 -5.88 1.08
N LEU A 256 14.04 -6.51 0.20
CA LEU A 256 15.49 -6.44 0.15
C LEU A 256 15.86 -5.64 -1.11
N SER A 257 16.63 -4.57 -0.95
CA SER A 257 17.09 -3.75 -2.07
C SER A 257 18.61 -3.69 -2.09
N TYR A 258 19.20 -4.04 -3.22
CA TYR A 258 20.64 -4.01 -3.44
C TYR A 258 20.95 -3.60 -4.88
N LYS A 259 21.48 -2.38 -5.05
CA LYS A 259 21.74 -1.77 -6.37
C LYS A 259 20.45 -1.79 -7.22
N ALA A 260 20.54 -2.29 -8.46
CA ALA A 260 19.41 -2.42 -9.38
C ALA A 260 18.42 -3.54 -9.01
N LEU A 261 18.71 -4.35 -7.99
CA LEU A 261 17.92 -5.52 -7.65
C LEU A 261 17.05 -5.25 -6.43
N THR A 262 15.75 -5.46 -6.58
CA THR A 262 14.79 -5.42 -5.48
C THR A 262 14.06 -6.75 -5.39
N PHE A 263 14.17 -7.42 -4.25
CA PHE A 263 13.43 -8.65 -3.94
C PHE A 263 12.38 -8.37 -2.87
N GLN A 264 11.16 -8.83 -3.09
CA GLN A 264 10.06 -8.68 -2.16
C GLN A 264 9.47 -10.04 -1.83
N HIS A 265 9.29 -10.29 -0.54
CA HIS A 265 8.59 -11.45 0.00
C HIS A 265 7.34 -10.97 0.74
N LEU A 266 6.19 -11.53 0.39
CA LEU A 266 4.90 -11.23 1.01
C LEU A 266 4.30 -12.52 1.56
N PHE A 267 3.96 -12.51 2.84
CA PHE A 267 3.09 -13.49 3.47
C PHE A 267 1.75 -12.83 3.77
N GLY A 268 0.63 -13.50 3.46
CA GLY A 268 -0.71 -13.00 3.75
C GLY A 268 -1.62 -14.08 4.35
N ALA A 269 -2.41 -13.69 5.34
CA ALA A 269 -3.43 -14.51 5.99
C ALA A 269 -4.83 -14.03 5.60
N ILE A 270 -5.49 -14.76 4.71
CA ILE A 270 -6.79 -14.41 4.13
C ILE A 270 -7.92 -15.06 4.93
N ARG A 271 -9.00 -14.31 5.14
CA ARG A 271 -10.25 -14.86 5.67
C ARG A 271 -11.13 -15.32 4.52
N THR A 272 -11.61 -16.55 4.60
CA THR A 272 -12.70 -17.01 3.72
C THR A 272 -13.98 -16.27 4.15
N PRO A 273 -14.70 -15.60 3.23
CA PRO A 273 -16.01 -15.04 3.55
C PRO A 273 -16.91 -16.13 4.12
N VAL A 274 -17.76 -15.77 5.09
CA VAL A 274 -18.66 -16.73 5.78
C VAL A 274 -19.61 -17.43 4.80
N ASP A 275 -19.87 -16.79 3.65
CA ASP A 275 -20.81 -17.26 2.62
C ASP A 275 -20.12 -17.97 1.44
N ALA A 276 -18.77 -17.96 1.39
CA ALA A 276 -18.00 -18.59 0.33
C ALA A 276 -17.80 -20.09 0.63
N ILE A 277 -18.78 -20.91 0.25
CA ILE A 277 -18.75 -22.39 0.28
C ILE A 277 -18.38 -22.92 1.67
N SER A 278 -19.40 -23.07 2.52
CA SER A 278 -19.30 -23.62 3.88
C SER A 278 -18.85 -25.10 3.84
N LEU A 279 -17.54 -25.35 3.87
CA LEU A 279 -16.95 -26.70 4.00
C LEU A 279 -16.65 -27.09 5.46
N GLY A 280 -17.20 -26.38 6.45
CA GLY A 280 -16.82 -26.60 7.85
C GLY A 280 -17.85 -26.13 8.85
N THR A 281 -19.04 -26.73 8.85
CA THR A 281 -19.94 -26.62 10.01
C THR A 281 -19.40 -27.55 11.09
N THR A 282 -18.94 -26.99 12.22
CA THR A 282 -18.56 -27.80 13.40
C THR A 282 -19.66 -27.65 14.45
N THR A 283 -20.22 -28.78 14.90
CA THR A 283 -21.16 -28.83 16.01
C THR A 283 -20.34 -28.94 17.30
N ILE A 284 -20.50 -27.99 18.22
CA ILE A 284 -19.93 -28.12 19.57
C ILE A 284 -20.86 -28.94 20.46
N SER A 285 -20.32 -29.53 21.53
CA SER A 285 -21.00 -30.50 22.41
C SER A 285 -22.27 -29.99 23.10
N ASN A 286 -22.54 -28.68 23.07
CA ASN A 286 -23.75 -28.06 23.60
C ASN A 286 -24.85 -27.83 22.55
N GLY A 287 -24.73 -28.39 21.34
CA GLY A 287 -25.76 -28.31 20.30
C GLY A 287 -25.75 -27.01 19.48
N HIS A 288 -24.86 -26.06 19.79
CA HIS A 288 -24.68 -24.87 18.95
C HIS A 288 -23.85 -25.21 17.71
N ARG A 289 -24.32 -24.76 16.54
CA ARG A 289 -23.56 -24.81 15.28
C ARG A 289 -22.68 -23.58 15.18
N ARG A 290 -21.39 -23.77 14.93
CA ARG A 290 -20.47 -22.70 14.58
C ARG A 290 -19.87 -22.99 13.21
N THR A 291 -19.93 -22.00 12.33
CA THR A 291 -19.15 -21.99 11.08
C THR A 291 -17.77 -21.44 11.43
N ILE A 292 -16.73 -22.27 11.33
CA ILE A 292 -15.35 -21.81 11.50
C ILE A 292 -14.76 -21.72 10.09
N PRO A 293 -14.57 -20.52 9.53
CA PRO A 293 -13.97 -20.39 8.21
C PRO A 293 -12.54 -20.93 8.24
N PRO A 294 -12.11 -21.73 7.24
CA PRO A 294 -10.75 -22.26 7.21
C PRO A 294 -9.74 -21.13 7.07
N SER A 295 -8.62 -21.22 7.80
CA SER A 295 -7.51 -20.28 7.68
C SER A 295 -6.82 -20.47 6.33
N LYS A 296 -6.93 -19.51 5.43
CA LYS A 296 -6.20 -19.52 4.16
C LYS A 296 -4.98 -18.61 4.27
N ARG A 297 -3.85 -19.05 3.73
CA ARG A 297 -2.60 -18.30 3.73
C ARG A 297 -2.00 -18.37 2.35
N PHE A 298 -1.28 -17.34 1.96
CA PHE A 298 -0.49 -17.36 0.73
C PHE A 298 0.88 -16.75 0.99
N VAL A 299 1.81 -17.14 0.12
CA VAL A 299 3.15 -16.58 0.06
C VAL A 299 3.39 -16.15 -1.38
N SER A 300 4.02 -15.00 -1.54
CA SER A 300 4.31 -14.41 -2.82
C SER A 300 5.73 -13.83 -2.82
N HIS A 301 6.40 -13.94 -3.97
CA HIS A 301 7.75 -13.46 -4.17
C HIS A 301 7.80 -12.63 -5.45
N ARG A 302 8.54 -11.52 -5.40
CA ARG A 302 8.83 -10.68 -6.56
C ARG A 302 10.32 -10.40 -6.62
N LEU A 303 10.86 -10.42 -7.82
CA LEU A 303 12.20 -9.95 -8.11
C LEU A 303 12.07 -8.89 -9.20
N GLU A 304 12.65 -7.72 -8.95
CA GLU A 304 12.70 -6.60 -9.88
C GLU A 304 14.16 -6.26 -10.17
N LEU A 305 14.45 -6.00 -11.44
CA LEU A 305 15.75 -5.60 -11.92
C LEU A 305 15.60 -4.32 -12.72
N GLU A 306 16.10 -3.23 -12.19
CA GLU A 306 16.11 -1.95 -12.88
C GLU A 306 17.32 -1.87 -13.81
N MET A 307 17.09 -2.15 -15.09
CA MET A 307 18.13 -2.02 -16.12
C MET A 307 18.07 -0.63 -16.72
N THR A 308 18.72 0.35 -16.10
CA THR A 308 18.96 1.65 -16.75
C THR A 308 20.14 1.55 -17.72
N GLU A 309 19.89 1.83 -19.00
CA GLU A 309 20.73 2.80 -19.71
C GLU A 309 20.16 4.19 -19.39
N ARG A 310 20.94 5.01 -18.68
CA ARG A 310 20.66 6.45 -18.58
C ARG A 310 20.94 7.04 -19.96
N PHE A 311 19.90 7.50 -20.65
CA PHE A 311 20.02 8.43 -21.78
C PHE A 311 19.61 9.82 -21.35
#